data_AF-A0A540L3W6-F1
#
_entry.id   AF-A0A540L3W6-F1
#
_cell.length_a   1.000
_cell.length_b   1.000
_cell.length_c   1.000
_cell.angle_alpha   90.00
_cell.angle_beta   90.00
_cell.angle_gamma   90.00
#
_symmetry.space_group_name_H-M   'P 1'
#
loop_
_entity.id
_entity.type
_entity.pdbx_description
1 polymer ?
#
loop_
_entity_poly.entity_id
_entity_poly.type
_entity_poly.pdbx_seq_one_letter_code
_entity_poly.pdbx_strand_id
1 'polypeptide(L)'
;FLFQSFHSRHGKAYLFDKVVNVTLGEKEERIMITGLHTVADIFCVSCGSNVGWKYEAAYEKSQKYKEGKCILERFQILGPDGSNYSIALEAQIGGSDDDEA
;
A
#
# COMPACT_ATOMS: atom_id res chain seq x y z
N PHE A 1 -12.48 10.13 1.37
CA PHE A 1 -11.81 8.84 1.10
C PHE A 1 -11.67 8.67 -0.41
N LEU A 2 -10.47 8.87 -0.98
CA LEU A 2 -10.26 8.69 -2.42
C LEU A 2 -9.66 7.30 -2.63
N PHE A 3 -10.52 6.35 -3.01
CA PHE A 3 -10.14 4.97 -3.29
C PHE A 3 -9.61 4.90 -4.73
N GLN A 4 -8.42 5.45 -4.96
CA GLN A 4 -7.74 5.27 -6.25
C GLN A 4 -7.17 3.85 -6.25
N SER A 5 -7.87 2.91 -6.90
CA SER A 5 -7.41 1.54 -7.07
C SER A 5 -6.11 1.51 -7.88
N PHE A 6 -4.97 1.42 -7.20
CA PHE A 6 -3.69 1.19 -7.84
C PHE A 6 -3.67 -0.27 -8.30
N HIS A 7 -3.70 -0.46 -9.62
CA HIS A 7 -3.54 -1.77 -10.23
C HIS A 7 -2.05 -2.03 -10.36
N SER A 8 -1.55 -3.02 -9.64
CA SER A 8 -0.19 -3.51 -9.80
C SER A 8 -0.20 -4.87 -10.50
N ARG A 9 0.98 -5.36 -10.92
CA ARG A 9 1.12 -6.66 -11.64
C ARG A 9 0.46 -7.83 -10.90
N HIS A 10 0.36 -7.75 -9.58
CA HIS A 10 -0.16 -8.82 -8.71
C HIS A 10 -1.55 -8.52 -8.10
N GLY A 11 -2.27 -7.50 -8.60
CA GLY A 11 -3.65 -7.21 -8.19
C GLY A 11 -3.81 -5.91 -7.39
N LYS A 12 -4.58 -5.96 -6.28
CA LYS A 12 -4.90 -4.78 -5.47
C LYS A 12 -3.67 -4.28 -4.72
N ALA A 13 -3.38 -2.98 -4.86
CA ALA A 13 -2.36 -2.29 -4.09
C ALA A 13 -2.95 -1.08 -3.34
N TYR A 14 -2.30 -0.70 -2.24
CA TYR A 14 -2.76 0.35 -1.33
C TYR A 14 -1.68 1.39 -1.12
N LEU A 15 -2.10 2.66 -1.01
CA LEU A 15 -1.22 3.79 -0.76
C LEU A 15 -1.18 4.12 0.73
N PHE A 16 0.01 4.17 1.31
CA PHE A 16 0.26 4.44 2.72
C PHE A 16 1.19 5.64 2.89
N ASP A 17 0.94 6.46 3.91
CA ASP A 17 1.83 7.58 4.25
C ASP A 17 3.10 7.11 4.98
N LYS A 18 3.01 6.00 5.75
CA LYS A 18 4.14 5.42 6.48
C LYS A 18 4.08 3.90 6.46
N VAL A 19 5.23 3.27 6.28
CA VAL A 19 5.44 1.82 6.35
C VAL A 19 6.66 1.56 7.23
N VAL A 20 6.64 0.47 8.01
CA VAL A 20 7.71 0.04 8.92
C VAL A 20 8.13 -1.38 8.59
N ASN A 21 9.26 -1.83 9.16
CA ASN A 21 9.83 -3.17 8.91
C ASN A 21 10.14 -3.44 7.43
N VAL A 22 10.54 -2.38 6.71
CA VAL A 22 10.90 -2.44 5.31
C VAL A 22 12.23 -1.73 5.05
N THR A 23 12.94 -2.17 4.03
CA THR A 23 14.10 -1.48 3.44
C THR A 23 13.73 -0.91 2.07
N LEU A 24 14.40 0.18 1.68
CA LEU A 24 14.24 0.78 0.36
C LEU A 24 15.39 0.36 -0.54
N GLY A 25 15.07 -0.01 -1.77
CA GLY A 25 16.04 -0.27 -2.83
C GLY A 25 16.59 1.02 -3.44
N GLU A 26 17.27 0.87 -4.57
CA GLU A 26 17.78 2.00 -5.34
C GLU A 26 16.64 2.81 -5.96
N LYS A 27 16.90 4.11 -6.17
CA LYS A 27 15.97 4.99 -6.84
C LYS A 27 16.08 4.79 -8.34
N GLU A 28 14.95 4.53 -8.98
CA GLU A 28 14.87 4.36 -10.42
C GLU A 28 13.75 5.21 -11.00
N GLU A 29 13.94 5.63 -12.25
CA GLU A 29 12.91 6.32 -13.01
C GLU A 29 12.01 5.31 -13.73
N ARG A 30 10.71 5.40 -13.48
CA ARG A 30 9.72 4.46 -13.99
C ARG A 30 8.57 5.23 -14.64
N ILE A 31 8.29 4.91 -15.91
CA ILE A 31 7.09 5.41 -16.61
C ILE A 31 5.88 4.62 -16.11
N MET A 32 4.87 5.34 -15.62
CA MET A 32 3.59 4.79 -15.18
C MET A 32 2.45 5.43 -15.98
N ILE A 33 1.23 4.93 -15.77
CA ILE A 33 0.02 5.46 -16.43
C ILE A 33 -0.14 6.97 -16.17
N THR A 34 0.24 7.43 -14.97
CA THR A 34 0.14 8.85 -14.58
C THR A 34 1.41 9.67 -14.87
N GLY A 35 2.29 9.18 -15.74
CA GLY A 35 3.52 9.87 -16.14
C GLY A 35 4.81 9.31 -15.50
N LEU A 36 5.90 10.05 -15.67
CA LEU A 36 7.23 9.70 -15.14
C LEU A 36 7.27 9.89 -13.62
N HIS A 37 7.82 8.91 -12.92
CA HIS A 37 8.04 8.95 -11.48
C HIS A 37 9.44 8.43 -11.16
N THR A 38 10.08 8.99 -10.12
CA THR A 38 11.21 8.35 -9.46
C THR A 38 10.66 7.52 -8.31
N VAL A 39 10.97 6.23 -8.30
CA VAL A 39 10.47 5.28 -7.30
C VAL A 39 11.61 4.48 -6.69
N ALA A 40 11.39 3.95 -5.49
CA ALA A 40 12.29 3.00 -4.86
C ALA A 40 11.50 1.77 -4.44
N ASP A 41 11.96 0.59 -4.80
CA ASP A 41 11.31 -0.66 -4.40
C ASP A 41 11.39 -0.86 -2.88
N ILE A 42 10.36 -1.47 -2.30
CA ILE A 42 10.23 -1.71 -0.87
C ILE A 42 10.39 -3.21 -0.63
N PHE A 43 11.33 -3.58 0.24
CA PHE A 43 11.58 -4.97 0.60
C PHE A 43 11.27 -5.22 2.06
N CYS A 44 10.65 -6.37 2.37
CA CYS A 44 10.40 -6.77 3.75
C CYS A 44 11.71 -7.11 4.46
N VAL A 45 11.92 -6.56 5.66
CA VAL A 45 13.13 -6.85 6.47
C VAL A 45 13.21 -8.33 6.85
N SER A 46 12.07 -8.98 7.07
CA SER A 46 12.04 -10.36 7.59
C SER A 46 12.30 -11.42 6.53
N CYS A 47 11.80 -11.24 5.30
CA CYS A 47 11.90 -12.26 4.24
C CYS A 47 12.65 -11.79 2.99
N GLY A 48 12.98 -10.51 2.87
CA GLY A 48 13.68 -9.94 1.72
C GLY A 48 12.82 -9.82 0.45
N SER A 49 11.57 -10.27 0.45
CA SER A 49 10.68 -10.14 -0.70
C SER A 49 10.32 -8.68 -0.99
N ASN A 50 10.21 -8.32 -2.27
CA ASN A 50 9.64 -7.04 -2.68
C ASN A 50 8.15 -7.03 -2.29
N VAL A 51 7.69 -6.00 -1.61
CA VAL A 51 6.28 -5.86 -1.16
C VAL A 51 5.59 -4.64 -1.76
N GLY A 52 6.30 -3.87 -2.60
CA GLY A 52 5.78 -2.65 -3.21
C GLY A 52 6.86 -1.64 -3.59
N TRP A 53 6.49 -0.37 -3.69
CA TRP A 53 7.41 0.72 -4.02
C TRP A 53 7.00 2.03 -3.37
N LYS A 54 7.96 2.93 -3.15
CA LYS A 54 7.75 4.28 -2.66
C LYS A 54 7.94 5.28 -3.78
N TYR A 55 7.09 6.29 -3.83
CA TYR A 55 7.30 7.43 -4.72
C TYR A 55 8.30 8.40 -4.10
N GLU A 56 9.46 8.55 -4.74
CA GLU A 56 10.48 9.51 -4.35
C GLU A 56 10.22 10.87 -5.01
N ALA A 57 9.81 10.88 -6.28
CA ALA A 57 9.41 12.08 -7.00
C ALA A 57 8.34 11.78 -8.05
N ALA A 58 7.47 12.77 -8.31
CA ALA A 58 6.51 12.76 -9.41
C ALA A 58 6.74 14.00 -10.28
N TYR A 59 6.90 13.83 -11.58
CA TYR A 59 7.21 14.96 -12.47
C TYR A 59 5.97 15.75 -12.90
N GLU A 60 4.79 15.14 -12.82
CA GLU A 60 3.53 15.82 -13.05
C GLU A 60 2.98 16.49 -11.78
N LYS A 61 2.58 17.76 -11.88
CA LYS A 61 2.00 18.52 -10.77
C LYS A 61 0.78 17.84 -10.14
N SER A 62 -0.05 17.19 -10.97
CA SER A 62 -1.24 16.46 -10.53
C SER A 62 -0.93 15.23 -9.66
N GLN A 63 0.31 14.74 -9.71
CA GLN A 63 0.75 13.52 -9.03
C GLN A 63 1.63 13.79 -7.80
N LYS A 64 1.95 15.06 -7.50
CA LYS A 64 2.80 15.46 -6.37
C LYS A 64 2.30 14.94 -5.01
N TYR A 65 0.99 14.72 -4.86
CA TYR A 65 0.42 14.14 -3.65
C TYR A 65 0.92 12.71 -3.34
N LYS A 66 1.55 12.03 -4.30
CA LYS A 66 2.12 10.69 -4.13
C LYS A 66 3.53 10.73 -3.54
N GLU A 67 4.25 11.84 -3.66
CA GLU A 67 5.64 11.94 -3.19
C GLU A 67 5.75 11.61 -1.69
N GLY A 68 6.71 10.78 -1.34
CA GLY A 68 6.91 10.26 0.02
C GLY A 68 6.02 9.08 0.39
N LYS A 69 4.97 8.78 -0.39
CA LYS A 69 4.01 7.71 -0.08
C LYS A 69 4.44 6.36 -0.65
N CYS A 70 4.02 5.31 0.02
CA CYS A 70 4.34 3.93 -0.30
C CYS A 70 3.13 3.21 -0.89
N ILE A 71 3.31 2.52 -2.01
CA ILE A 71 2.36 1.54 -2.51
C ILE A 71 2.81 0.17 -2.00
N LEU A 72 1.91 -0.57 -1.36
CA LEU A 72 2.15 -1.98 -1.05
C LEU A 72 1.12 -2.87 -1.73
N GLU A 73 1.56 -4.01 -2.25
CA GLU A 73 0.72 -4.99 -2.92
C GLU A 73 0.11 -5.99 -1.93
N ARG A 74 -1.22 -6.15 -1.97
CA ARG A 74 -1.94 -7.03 -1.05
C ARG A 74 -1.44 -8.47 -1.08
N PHE A 75 -1.21 -9.00 -2.28
CA PHE A 75 -0.82 -10.40 -2.48
C PHE A 75 0.55 -10.71 -1.84
N GLN A 76 1.45 -9.73 -1.80
CA GLN A 76 2.79 -9.88 -1.25
C GLN A 76 2.82 -9.75 0.28
N ILE A 77 1.83 -9.08 0.87
CA ILE A 77 1.70 -8.96 2.35
C ILE A 77 0.95 -10.16 2.95
N LEU A 78 -0.11 -10.64 2.30
CA LEU A 78 -1.04 -11.63 2.89
C LEU A 78 -0.89 -13.06 2.34
N GLY A 79 0.00 -13.27 1.37
CA GLY A 79 0.11 -14.55 0.68
C GLY A 79 -1.12 -14.89 -0.18
N PRO A 80 -1.11 -16.06 -0.87
CA PRO A 80 -2.21 -16.48 -1.74
C PRO A 80 -3.55 -16.68 -1.01
N ASP A 81 -3.51 -16.89 0.31
CA ASP A 81 -4.68 -17.35 1.07
C ASP A 81 -5.38 -16.23 1.85
N GLY A 82 -4.91 -14.98 1.77
CA GLY A 82 -5.66 -13.77 2.20
C GLY A 82 -6.14 -13.73 3.66
N SER A 83 -5.73 -14.67 4.51
CA SER A 83 -6.34 -14.96 5.80
C SER A 83 -5.41 -14.53 6.92
N ASN A 84 -5.55 -13.27 7.35
CA ASN A 84 -5.39 -12.94 8.77
C ASN A 84 -5.87 -11.54 9.17
N TYR A 85 -6.07 -10.59 8.26
CA TYR A 85 -6.50 -9.25 8.68
C TYR A 85 -8.02 -9.00 8.61
N SER A 86 -8.79 -9.82 7.88
CA SER A 86 -10.26 -9.66 7.82
C SER A 86 -10.96 -10.10 9.11
N ILE A 87 -10.37 -11.00 9.90
CA ILE A 87 -11.01 -11.52 11.12
C ILE A 87 -10.95 -10.50 12.28
N ALA A 88 -9.94 -9.61 12.31
CA ALA A 88 -9.80 -8.65 13.40
C ALA A 88 -10.69 -7.39 13.26
N LEU A 89 -11.06 -7.00 12.03
CA LEU A 89 -11.88 -5.79 11.83
C LEU A 89 -13.38 -6.04 12.09
N GLU A 90 -13.87 -7.27 11.88
CA GLU A 90 -15.28 -7.60 12.13
C GLU A 90 -15.60 -7.80 13.62
N ALA A 91 -14.59 -8.02 14.47
CA ALA A 91 -14.80 -8.27 15.91
C ALA A 91 -15.02 -7.00 16.76
N GLN A 92 -15.01 -5.79 16.18
CA GLN A 92 -15.07 -4.54 16.96
C GLN A 92 -16.23 -3.58 16.60
N ILE A 93 -17.20 -3.97 15.76
CA ILE A 93 -18.40 -3.14 15.46
C ILE A 93 -19.68 -3.70 16.12
N GLY A 94 -19.58 -4.73 16.96
CA GLY A 94 -20.73 -5.35 17.64
C GLY A 94 -20.87 -4.97 19.12
N GLY A 95 -21.38 -3.77 19.41
CA GLY A 95 -21.88 -3.34 20.72
C GLY A 95 -22.20 -1.85 20.70
N SER A 96 -23.34 -1.33 21.14
CA SER A 96 -24.49 -1.84 21.89
C SER A 96 -25.72 -1.01 21.47
N ASP A 97 -26.95 -1.47 21.75
CA ASP A 97 -28.06 -0.61 22.17
C ASP A 97 -29.05 -1.50 22.96
N ASP A 98 -28.91 -1.47 24.28
CA ASP A 98 -29.99 -1.79 25.22
C ASP A 98 -30.90 -0.56 25.29
N ASP A 99 -32.20 -0.71 25.05
CA ASP A 99 -33.23 0.17 25.61
C ASP A 99 -34.57 -0.58 25.71
N GLU A 100 -34.82 -1.13 26.90
CA GLU A 100 -36.14 -1.51 27.41
C GLU A 100 -36.73 -0.30 28.15
N ALA A 101 -37.88 0.20 27.69
CA ALA A 101 -38.86 0.96 28.48
C ALA A 101 -40.23 0.99 27.76
#